data_AF-A0AAV4UCS6-F1
#
_entry.id   AF-A0AAV4UCS6-F1
#
_cell.length_a   1.000
_cell.length_b   1.000
_cell.length_c   1.000
_cell.angle_alpha   90.00
_cell.angle_beta   90.00
_cell.angle_gamma   90.00
#
_symmetry.space_group_name_H-M   'P 1'
#
loop_
_entity.id
_entity.type
_entity.pdbx_description
1 polymer ?
#
loop_
_entity_poly.entity_id
_entity_poly.type
_entity_poly.pdbx_seq_one_letter_code
_entity_poly.pdbx_strand_id
1 'polypeptide(L)'
;MGDFSHIHSVPKYMARMGQCFSQTEDTVSVPLDQRHVKTENDIEGGSDIDGKKYCFSDGVGKISVSLAKRVHDALGHDKLCSAFQIRYGGYKGMLVIDPTLQDTDIVFRNSMKKFDSPENIRLEIAKTSAPISLQLNRPFISILNDMGVRHRTFMKLQEDMLRTLTSILYDEQEAARFLDSKTPNQIFNYKDLSDSGIFLTTEPFFRSLLLALHRHHVANIAIDPSKGRNMLGVLDETGLLNQNEVFVQYTKDLSYGETTRDTVILKREVLVTKNPCLFPGDVRKFWAVDIPDLHHIVDCIVFPQRF
;
A
#
# COMPACT_ATOMS: atom_id res chain seq x y z
N MET A 1 -3.58 -26.27 -4.84
CA MET A 1 -4.10 -25.61 -6.06
C MET A 1 -5.61 -25.80 -6.12
N GLY A 2 -6.34 -25.01 -6.91
CA GLY A 2 -7.80 -25.08 -7.04
C GLY A 2 -8.29 -25.65 -8.38
N ASP A 3 -9.60 -25.60 -8.58
CA ASP A 3 -10.26 -25.95 -9.83
C ASP A 3 -10.31 -24.74 -10.78
N PHE A 4 -9.74 -24.91 -11.97
CA PHE A 4 -9.68 -23.91 -13.04
C PHE A 4 -10.47 -24.32 -14.28
N SER A 5 -11.20 -25.44 -14.23
CA SER A 5 -11.91 -26.04 -15.38
C SER A 5 -12.90 -25.08 -16.05
N HIS A 6 -13.50 -24.17 -15.28
CA HIS A 6 -14.44 -23.15 -15.73
C HIS A 6 -13.79 -21.96 -16.46
N ILE A 7 -12.46 -21.86 -16.52
CA ILE A 7 -11.75 -20.74 -17.15
C ILE A 7 -11.31 -21.12 -18.57
N HIS A 8 -12.13 -20.75 -19.56
CA HIS A 8 -11.86 -21.06 -20.97
C HIS A 8 -10.87 -20.09 -21.66
N SER A 9 -10.66 -18.91 -21.09
CA SER A 9 -9.72 -17.92 -21.64
C SER A 9 -8.29 -18.24 -21.22
N VAL A 10 -7.43 -18.60 -22.20
CA VAL A 10 -6.03 -18.97 -21.96
C VAL A 10 -5.25 -17.89 -21.19
N PRO A 11 -5.31 -16.59 -21.55
CA PRO A 11 -4.62 -15.55 -20.77
C PRO A 11 -5.11 -15.47 -19.32
N LYS A 12 -6.44 -15.59 -19.12
CA LYS A 12 -7.03 -15.55 -17.77
C LYS A 12 -6.62 -16.78 -16.95
N TYR A 13 -6.63 -17.96 -17.57
CA TYR A 13 -6.21 -19.23 -16.96
C TYR A 13 -4.75 -19.14 -16.50
N MET A 14 -3.84 -18.70 -17.38
CA MET A 14 -2.42 -18.52 -17.04
C MET A 14 -2.22 -17.50 -15.91
N ALA A 15 -2.96 -16.38 -15.95
CA ALA A 15 -2.92 -15.38 -14.88
C ALA A 15 -3.44 -15.91 -13.52
N ARG A 16 -4.37 -16.88 -13.51
CA ARG A 16 -4.87 -17.53 -12.28
C ARG A 16 -3.94 -18.63 -11.79
N MET A 17 -3.38 -19.44 -12.67
CA MET A 17 -2.33 -20.39 -12.28
C MET A 17 -1.12 -19.67 -11.70
N GLY A 18 -0.69 -18.57 -12.32
CA GLY A 18 0.43 -17.76 -11.81
C GLY A 18 0.19 -17.21 -10.40
N GLN A 19 -1.07 -17.05 -9.96
CA GLN A 19 -1.38 -16.62 -8.59
C GLN A 19 -1.05 -17.69 -7.54
N CYS A 20 -0.97 -18.97 -7.90
CA CYS A 20 -0.53 -20.05 -7.02
C CYS A 20 1.00 -20.07 -6.82
N PHE A 21 1.75 -19.37 -7.67
CA PHE A 21 3.22 -19.37 -7.68
C PHE A 21 3.82 -18.02 -7.31
N SER A 22 2.99 -17.03 -6.99
CA SER A 22 3.51 -15.76 -6.50
C SER A 22 4.17 -15.98 -5.15
N GLN A 23 5.51 -16.00 -5.15
CA GLN A 23 6.29 -15.82 -3.95
C GLN A 23 5.95 -14.44 -3.39
N THR A 24 5.28 -14.41 -2.26
CA THR A 24 5.15 -13.19 -1.45
C THR A 24 6.12 -13.34 -0.30
N GLU A 25 7.11 -12.44 -0.24
CA GLU A 25 8.22 -12.50 0.73
C GLU A 25 7.72 -12.48 2.19
N ASP A 26 6.50 -11.95 2.43
CA ASP A 26 5.88 -11.81 3.75
C ASP A 26 4.60 -12.66 3.93
N THR A 27 4.58 -13.90 3.42
CA THR A 27 3.37 -14.73 3.52
C THR A 27 3.19 -15.30 4.93
N VAL A 28 2.49 -14.57 5.79
CA VAL A 28 1.94 -15.12 7.03
C VAL A 28 0.68 -15.91 6.71
N SER A 29 0.61 -17.13 7.25
CA SER A 29 -0.52 -18.04 7.07
C SER A 29 -1.30 -18.17 8.38
N VAL A 30 -2.53 -17.66 8.41
CA VAL A 30 -3.43 -17.80 9.56
C VAL A 30 -4.55 -18.81 9.24
N PRO A 31 -4.79 -19.83 10.08
CA PRO A 31 -5.91 -20.74 9.87
C PRO A 31 -7.24 -20.03 10.12
N LEU A 32 -8.19 -20.22 9.21
CA LEU A 32 -9.54 -19.67 9.31
C LEU A 32 -10.57 -20.78 9.57
N ASP A 33 -11.55 -20.46 10.42
CA ASP A 33 -12.77 -21.26 10.53
C ASP A 33 -13.77 -20.78 9.48
N GLN A 34 -14.13 -21.67 8.54
CA GLN A 34 -15.08 -21.37 7.47
C GLN A 34 -16.46 -20.92 7.98
N ARG A 35 -16.85 -21.27 9.22
CA ARG A 35 -18.12 -20.83 9.83
C ARG A 35 -18.18 -19.31 10.03
N HIS A 36 -17.03 -18.67 10.18
CA HIS A 36 -16.91 -17.22 10.39
C HIS A 36 -16.54 -16.47 9.11
N VAL A 37 -16.56 -17.14 7.95
CA VAL A 37 -16.29 -16.55 6.64
C VAL A 37 -17.58 -16.46 5.84
N LYS A 38 -17.92 -15.26 5.38
CA LYS A 38 -19.09 -15.00 4.54
C LYS A 38 -18.68 -14.45 3.18
N THR A 39 -19.56 -14.57 2.20
CA THR A 39 -19.40 -13.94 0.89
C THR A 39 -20.67 -13.18 0.57
N GLU A 40 -20.52 -11.91 0.23
CA GLU A 40 -21.60 -11.00 -0.12
C GLU A 40 -21.51 -10.57 -1.57
N ASN A 41 -22.63 -10.04 -2.08
CA ASN A 41 -22.66 -9.40 -3.39
C ASN A 41 -21.79 -8.14 -3.39
N ASP A 42 -21.26 -7.81 -4.57
CA ASP A 42 -20.57 -6.55 -4.77
C ASP A 42 -21.50 -5.35 -4.65
N ILE A 43 -20.95 -4.21 -4.23
CA ILE A 43 -21.65 -2.93 -4.23
C ILE A 43 -21.60 -2.38 -5.65
N GLU A 44 -22.77 -2.31 -6.28
CA GLU A 44 -22.94 -1.85 -7.64
C GLU A 44 -23.81 -0.59 -7.70
N GLY A 45 -23.48 0.31 -8.63
CA GLY A 45 -24.26 1.53 -8.85
C GLY A 45 -23.83 2.28 -10.10
N GLY A 46 -24.66 3.23 -10.52
CA GLY A 46 -24.53 3.85 -11.85
C GLY A 46 -24.59 2.83 -12.98
N SER A 47 -24.41 3.31 -14.22
CA SER A 47 -24.28 2.46 -15.40
C SER A 47 -23.36 3.14 -16.41
N ASP A 48 -22.57 2.34 -17.10
CA ASP A 48 -21.82 2.79 -18.28
C ASP A 48 -22.74 3.05 -19.47
N ILE A 49 -22.18 3.54 -20.58
CA ILE A 49 -22.88 3.81 -21.85
C ILE A 49 -23.64 2.56 -22.33
N ASP A 50 -23.10 1.37 -22.06
CA ASP A 50 -23.70 0.08 -22.41
C ASP A 50 -24.71 -0.45 -21.36
N GLY A 51 -25.08 0.36 -20.37
CA GLY A 51 -26.02 -0.02 -19.29
C GLY A 51 -25.41 -0.91 -18.21
N LYS A 52 -24.16 -1.36 -18.37
CA LYS A 52 -23.45 -2.18 -17.38
C LYS A 52 -23.21 -1.39 -16.10
N LYS A 53 -23.66 -1.93 -14.96
CA LYS A 53 -23.43 -1.30 -13.66
C LYS A 53 -21.95 -1.26 -13.31
N TYR A 54 -21.52 -0.19 -12.65
CA TYR A 54 -20.17 -0.13 -12.10
C TYR A 54 -20.12 -0.88 -10.77
N CYS A 55 -19.03 -1.62 -10.55
CA CYS A 55 -18.75 -2.31 -9.30
C CYS A 55 -17.74 -1.47 -8.50
N PHE A 56 -18.17 -0.96 -7.34
CA PHE A 56 -17.33 -0.13 -6.47
C PHE A 56 -16.48 -0.97 -5.53
N SER A 57 -16.95 -2.16 -5.14
CA SER A 57 -16.26 -3.07 -4.22
C SER A 57 -15.35 -4.08 -4.91
N ASP A 58 -14.97 -3.87 -6.18
CA ASP A 58 -14.18 -4.86 -6.93
C ASP A 58 -12.88 -5.19 -6.21
N GLY A 59 -12.82 -6.40 -5.66
CA GLY A 59 -11.63 -6.88 -4.98
C GLY A 59 -11.43 -6.35 -3.56
N VAL A 60 -12.44 -5.75 -2.91
CA VAL A 60 -12.34 -5.25 -1.51
C VAL A 60 -13.40 -5.90 -0.63
N GLY A 61 -12.96 -6.55 0.45
CA GLY A 61 -13.80 -7.13 1.49
C GLY A 61 -13.42 -6.62 2.88
N LYS A 62 -13.99 -7.26 3.91
CA LYS A 62 -13.86 -6.84 5.30
C LYS A 62 -13.24 -7.92 6.18
N ILE A 63 -12.49 -7.50 7.19
CA ILE A 63 -11.90 -8.36 8.22
C ILE A 63 -12.25 -7.84 9.61
N SER A 64 -12.57 -8.75 10.53
CA SER A 64 -12.85 -8.40 11.92
C SER A 64 -11.60 -7.88 12.64
N VAL A 65 -11.82 -7.05 13.67
CA VAL A 65 -10.74 -6.58 14.53
C VAL A 65 -10.02 -7.74 15.23
N SER A 66 -10.76 -8.79 15.64
CA SER A 66 -10.21 -9.98 16.31
C SER A 66 -9.26 -10.77 15.39
N LEU A 67 -9.67 -11.01 14.14
CA LEU A 67 -8.83 -11.72 13.20
C LEU A 67 -7.65 -10.85 12.74
N ALA A 68 -7.85 -9.56 12.52
CA ALA A 68 -6.77 -8.65 12.17
C ALA A 68 -5.67 -8.60 13.25
N LYS A 69 -6.04 -8.68 14.54
CA LYS A 69 -5.07 -8.84 15.64
C LYS A 69 -4.29 -10.14 15.56
N ARG A 70 -4.95 -11.28 15.27
CA ARG A 70 -4.25 -12.56 15.08
C ARG A 70 -3.27 -12.52 13.90
N VAL A 71 -3.65 -11.86 12.81
CA VAL A 71 -2.79 -11.64 11.64
C VAL A 71 -1.59 -10.77 12.04
N HIS A 72 -1.84 -9.70 12.77
CA HIS A 72 -0.81 -8.80 13.28
C HIS A 72 0.19 -9.51 14.21
N ASP A 73 -0.29 -10.29 15.18
CA ASP A 73 0.56 -11.07 16.10
C ASP A 73 1.45 -12.06 15.34
N ALA A 74 0.92 -12.64 14.26
CA ALA A 74 1.66 -13.57 13.41
C ALA A 74 2.66 -12.88 12.45
N LEU A 75 2.44 -11.60 12.13
CA LEU A 75 3.39 -10.76 11.38
C LEU A 75 4.52 -10.20 12.26
N GLY A 76 4.28 -10.08 13.57
CA GLY A 76 5.27 -9.52 14.51
C GLY A 76 5.49 -8.01 14.37
N HIS A 77 4.55 -7.29 13.75
CA HIS A 77 4.59 -5.82 13.68
C HIS A 77 4.33 -5.21 15.06
N ASP A 78 4.71 -3.94 15.26
CA ASP A 78 4.46 -3.21 16.51
C ASP A 78 3.02 -2.72 16.64
N LYS A 79 2.35 -2.44 15.51
CA LYS A 79 0.94 -2.02 15.50
C LYS A 79 0.07 -2.63 14.41
N LEU A 80 -1.22 -2.64 14.73
CA LEU A 80 -2.29 -3.19 13.91
C LEU A 80 -2.44 -2.41 12.59
N CYS A 81 -2.22 -3.09 11.48
CA CYS A 81 -2.49 -2.59 10.13
C CYS A 81 -4.00 -2.53 9.86
N SER A 82 -4.45 -1.53 9.10
CA SER A 82 -5.87 -1.34 8.77
C SER A 82 -6.33 -2.13 7.55
N ALA A 83 -5.42 -2.48 6.64
CA ALA A 83 -5.76 -3.22 5.43
C ALA A 83 -4.71 -4.27 5.06
N PHE A 84 -5.17 -5.34 4.40
CA PHE A 84 -4.37 -6.50 4.06
C PHE A 84 -4.65 -6.92 2.62
N GLN A 85 -3.63 -7.03 1.78
CA GLN A 85 -3.73 -7.70 0.51
C GLN A 85 -3.63 -9.20 0.75
N ILE A 86 -4.61 -9.97 0.29
CA ILE A 86 -4.73 -11.38 0.67
C ILE A 86 -4.83 -12.33 -0.51
N ARG A 87 -4.54 -13.60 -0.22
CA ARG A 87 -4.97 -14.77 -0.98
C ARG A 87 -5.59 -15.79 -0.03
N TYR A 88 -6.75 -16.34 -0.40
CA TYR A 88 -7.45 -17.34 0.41
C TYR A 88 -8.35 -18.19 -0.46
N GLY A 89 -8.16 -19.50 -0.56
CA GLY A 89 -9.16 -20.39 -1.18
C GLY A 89 -9.63 -20.00 -2.59
N GLY A 90 -8.80 -19.31 -3.38
CA GLY A 90 -9.16 -18.76 -4.70
C GLY A 90 -9.72 -17.33 -4.69
N TYR A 91 -9.94 -16.75 -3.52
CA TYR A 91 -10.15 -15.33 -3.30
C TYR A 91 -8.83 -14.55 -3.39
N LYS A 92 -8.88 -13.40 -4.06
CA LYS A 92 -7.78 -12.44 -4.17
C LYS A 92 -8.34 -11.03 -4.11
N GLY A 93 -7.77 -10.21 -3.23
CA GLY A 93 -8.16 -8.81 -3.09
C GLY A 93 -7.56 -8.16 -1.85
N MET A 94 -8.24 -7.13 -1.37
CA MET A 94 -7.96 -6.40 -0.14
C MET A 94 -9.00 -6.77 0.91
N LEU A 95 -8.57 -6.88 2.17
CA LEU A 95 -9.45 -6.88 3.33
C LEU A 95 -9.16 -5.65 4.18
N VAL A 96 -10.21 -4.96 4.62
CA VAL A 96 -10.12 -3.76 5.45
C VAL A 96 -10.74 -4.07 6.79
N ILE A 97 -10.12 -3.60 7.88
CA ILE A 97 -10.71 -3.75 9.22
C ILE A 97 -12.08 -3.08 9.24
N ASP A 98 -13.10 -3.82 9.66
CA ASP A 98 -14.43 -3.28 9.94
C ASP A 98 -14.78 -3.55 11.42
N PRO A 99 -14.82 -2.49 12.27
CA PRO A 99 -15.17 -2.61 13.68
C PRO A 99 -16.60 -3.11 13.93
N THR A 100 -17.49 -3.07 12.93
CA THR A 100 -18.89 -3.48 13.07
C THR A 100 -19.09 -4.99 12.96
N LEU A 101 -18.10 -5.74 12.48
CA LEU A 101 -18.19 -7.19 12.35
C LEU A 101 -18.21 -7.88 13.72
N GLN A 102 -19.35 -8.50 14.02
CA GLN A 102 -19.56 -9.36 15.18
C GLN A 102 -19.75 -10.81 14.72
N ASP A 103 -19.09 -11.75 15.40
CA ASP A 103 -19.17 -13.20 15.14
C ASP A 103 -18.83 -13.63 13.70
N THR A 104 -18.23 -12.74 12.91
CA THR A 104 -17.81 -12.98 11.52
C THR A 104 -16.39 -12.46 11.40
N ASP A 105 -15.47 -13.32 10.97
CA ASP A 105 -14.07 -12.98 10.83
C ASP A 105 -13.76 -12.29 9.50
N ILE A 106 -14.40 -12.74 8.41
CA ILE A 106 -14.20 -12.18 7.07
C ILE A 106 -15.51 -12.11 6.31
N VAL A 107 -15.68 -11.01 5.58
CA VAL A 107 -16.69 -10.87 4.53
C VAL A 107 -16.00 -10.63 3.20
N PHE A 108 -16.01 -11.64 2.33
CA PHE A 108 -15.56 -11.51 0.95
C PHE A 108 -16.65 -10.95 0.05
N ARG A 109 -16.24 -10.43 -1.12
CA ARG A 109 -17.15 -10.08 -2.23
C ARG A 109 -17.06 -11.10 -3.35
N ASN A 110 -18.13 -11.26 -4.12
CA ASN A 110 -18.15 -12.16 -5.28
C ASN A 110 -17.03 -11.84 -6.28
N SER A 111 -16.76 -10.57 -6.54
CA SER A 111 -15.65 -10.11 -7.40
C SER A 111 -14.29 -10.66 -6.95
N MET A 112 -14.08 -10.89 -5.65
CA MET A 112 -12.81 -11.39 -5.11
C MET A 112 -12.57 -12.86 -5.47
N LYS A 113 -13.61 -13.66 -5.72
CA LYS A 113 -13.50 -15.09 -6.04
C LYS A 113 -13.01 -15.27 -7.48
N LYS A 114 -11.81 -15.82 -7.65
CA LYS A 114 -11.15 -15.94 -8.96
C LYS A 114 -11.14 -17.37 -9.51
N PHE A 115 -11.19 -18.37 -8.61
CA PHE A 115 -11.32 -19.80 -8.89
C PHE A 115 -11.77 -20.51 -7.60
N ASP A 116 -12.16 -21.78 -7.68
CA ASP A 116 -12.59 -22.57 -6.52
C ASP A 116 -11.41 -23.33 -5.90
N SER A 117 -11.21 -23.24 -4.60
CA SER A 117 -10.21 -24.05 -3.89
C SER A 117 -10.70 -24.39 -2.48
N PRO A 118 -11.65 -25.34 -2.35
CA PRO A 118 -12.36 -25.61 -1.09
C PRO A 118 -11.45 -26.20 0.01
N GLU A 119 -10.35 -26.85 -0.38
CA GLU A 119 -9.40 -27.47 0.54
C GLU A 119 -8.46 -26.47 1.21
N ASN A 120 -8.32 -25.25 0.68
CA ASN A 120 -7.40 -24.26 1.24
C ASN A 120 -8.12 -23.38 2.27
N ILE A 121 -7.78 -23.61 3.55
CA ILE A 121 -8.30 -22.89 4.72
C ILE A 121 -7.32 -21.86 5.30
N ARG A 122 -6.21 -21.58 4.61
CA ARG A 122 -5.16 -20.68 5.10
C ARG A 122 -5.31 -19.31 4.47
N LEU A 123 -5.39 -18.28 5.30
CA LEU A 123 -5.32 -16.89 4.88
C LEU A 123 -3.85 -16.51 4.69
N GLU A 124 -3.48 -16.20 3.46
CA GLU A 124 -2.14 -15.72 3.10
C GLU A 124 -2.16 -14.20 2.98
N ILE A 125 -1.29 -13.52 3.73
CA ILE A 125 -1.09 -12.08 3.61
C ILE A 125 0.03 -11.79 2.62
N ALA A 126 -0.27 -11.02 1.58
CA ALA A 126 0.68 -10.62 0.56
C ALA A 126 1.34 -9.27 0.85
N LYS A 127 0.58 -8.36 1.47
CA LYS A 127 1.00 -7.00 1.82
C LYS A 127 0.08 -6.42 2.88
N THR A 128 0.58 -5.52 3.71
CA THR A 128 -0.22 -4.77 4.69
C THR A 128 -0.22 -3.27 4.37
N SER A 129 -1.19 -2.54 4.94
CA SER A 129 -1.14 -1.08 5.00
C SER A 129 0.07 -0.63 5.82
N ALA A 130 0.86 0.27 5.25
CA ALA A 130 2.08 0.77 5.83
C ALA A 130 2.42 2.14 5.22
N PRO A 131 3.20 2.99 5.91
CA PRO A 131 3.58 4.30 5.39
C PRO A 131 4.69 4.15 4.32
N ILE A 132 4.32 4.27 3.04
CA ILE A 132 5.24 4.05 1.91
C ILE A 132 5.53 5.36 1.17
N SER A 133 6.82 5.70 1.06
CA SER A 133 7.31 6.85 0.29
C SER A 133 6.93 6.77 -1.19
N LEU A 134 6.60 7.92 -1.78
CA LEU A 134 6.35 8.05 -3.21
C LEU A 134 7.62 8.44 -3.96
N GLN A 135 7.88 7.74 -5.06
CA GLN A 135 8.87 8.14 -6.06
C GLN A 135 8.17 8.33 -7.40
N LEU A 136 8.53 9.39 -8.11
CA LEU A 136 8.02 9.63 -9.45
C LEU A 136 8.70 8.67 -10.43
N ASN A 137 7.88 8.10 -11.31
CA ASN A 137 8.37 7.36 -12.46
C ASN A 137 8.29 8.23 -13.72
N ARG A 138 9.04 7.85 -14.76
CA ARG A 138 9.12 8.61 -16.01
C ARG A 138 7.75 8.84 -16.67
N PRO A 139 6.86 7.83 -16.80
CA PRO A 139 5.53 8.06 -17.35
C PRO A 139 4.73 9.13 -16.59
N PHE A 140 4.75 9.08 -15.27
CA PHE A 140 4.01 10.04 -14.45
C PHE A 140 4.60 11.45 -14.54
N ILE A 141 5.93 11.59 -14.64
CA ILE A 141 6.58 12.89 -14.89
C ILE A 141 6.10 13.47 -16.22
N SER A 142 6.05 12.67 -17.28
CA SER A 142 5.55 13.12 -18.59
C SER A 142 4.11 13.61 -18.50
N ILE A 143 3.23 12.84 -17.85
CA ILE A 143 1.81 13.22 -17.69
C ILE A 143 1.68 14.50 -16.88
N LEU A 144 2.40 14.65 -15.78
CA LEU A 144 2.38 15.88 -14.99
C LEU A 144 2.88 17.09 -15.80
N ASN A 145 3.91 16.91 -16.64
CA ASN A 145 4.40 17.95 -17.53
C ASN A 145 3.33 18.36 -18.56
N ASP A 146 2.63 17.39 -19.16
CA ASP A 146 1.54 17.64 -20.11
C ASP A 146 0.34 18.33 -19.43
N MET A 147 0.11 18.05 -18.15
CA MET A 147 -0.87 18.74 -17.30
C MET A 147 -0.39 20.13 -16.82
N GLY A 148 0.79 20.59 -17.24
CA GLY A 148 1.29 21.95 -17.00
C GLY A 148 2.29 22.10 -15.85
N VAL A 149 2.73 21.01 -15.22
CA VAL A 149 3.82 21.07 -14.23
C VAL A 149 5.14 21.38 -14.94
N ARG A 150 5.70 22.56 -14.67
CA ARG A 150 6.93 23.01 -15.34
C ARG A 150 8.10 22.06 -15.06
N HIS A 151 8.87 21.74 -16.11
CA HIS A 151 10.06 20.88 -16.04
C HIS A 151 11.05 21.23 -14.91
N ARG A 152 11.26 22.53 -14.66
CA ARG A 152 12.12 23.04 -13.57
C ARG A 152 11.74 22.51 -12.17
N THR A 153 10.48 22.13 -11.98
CA THR A 153 9.99 21.57 -10.72
C THR A 153 10.58 20.18 -10.47
N PHE A 154 10.63 19.33 -11.50
CA PHE A 154 11.24 18.00 -11.42
C PHE A 154 12.75 18.09 -11.27
N MET A 155 13.39 19.03 -11.98
CA MET A 155 14.83 19.28 -11.82
C MET A 155 15.19 19.68 -10.40
N LYS A 156 14.38 20.53 -9.76
CA LYS A 156 14.57 20.89 -8.35
C LYS A 156 14.42 19.69 -7.42
N LEU A 157 13.38 18.87 -7.60
CA LEU A 157 13.20 17.65 -6.80
C LEU A 157 14.37 16.67 -6.96
N GLN A 158 14.89 16.53 -8.18
CA GLN A 158 16.06 15.71 -8.46
C GLN A 158 17.32 16.29 -7.79
N GLU A 159 17.52 17.61 -7.88
CA GLU A 159 18.64 18.30 -7.24
C GLU A 159 18.59 18.13 -5.71
N ASP A 160 17.43 18.33 -5.09
CA ASP A 160 17.23 18.13 -3.66
C ASP A 160 17.59 16.69 -3.24
N MET A 161 17.16 15.69 -4.03
CA MET A 161 17.50 14.29 -3.77
C MET A 161 19.00 14.00 -3.95
N LEU A 162 19.65 14.57 -4.96
CA LEU A 162 21.09 14.43 -5.17
C LEU A 162 21.88 15.07 -4.03
N ARG A 163 21.43 16.21 -3.49
CA ARG A 163 22.04 16.85 -2.31
C ARG A 163 21.98 15.92 -1.10
N THR A 164 20.82 15.34 -0.82
CA THR A 164 20.67 14.33 0.25
C THR A 164 21.56 13.12 0.01
N LEU A 165 21.57 12.55 -1.21
CA LEU A 165 22.44 11.41 -1.50
C LEU A 165 23.92 11.76 -1.39
N THR A 166 24.33 12.98 -1.71
CA THR A 166 25.72 13.38 -1.55
C THR A 166 26.06 13.51 -0.05
N SER A 167 25.16 14.05 0.77
CA SER A 167 25.40 14.25 2.21
C SER A 167 25.63 12.96 2.97
N ILE A 168 24.96 11.86 2.61
CA ILE A 168 25.21 10.56 3.25
C ILE A 168 26.65 10.05 3.07
N LEU A 169 27.44 10.62 2.14
CA LEU A 169 28.81 10.18 1.88
C LEU A 169 29.86 10.89 2.74
N TYR A 170 29.48 11.95 3.46
CA TYR A 170 30.40 12.76 4.26
C TYR A 170 29.85 13.25 5.60
N ASP A 171 28.54 13.14 5.84
CA ASP A 171 27.90 13.46 7.13
C ASP A 171 27.44 12.17 7.81
N GLU A 172 27.99 11.89 9.00
CA GLU A 172 27.70 10.69 9.78
C GLU A 172 26.24 10.61 10.24
N GLN A 173 25.63 11.74 10.61
CA GLN A 173 24.25 11.74 11.09
C GLN A 173 23.28 11.50 9.94
N GLU A 174 23.51 12.14 8.79
CA GLU A 174 22.70 11.91 7.59
C GLU A 174 22.89 10.48 7.05
N ALA A 175 24.12 9.94 7.12
CA ALA A 175 24.40 8.56 6.76
C ALA A 175 23.63 7.57 7.65
N ALA A 176 23.69 7.75 8.97
CA ALA A 176 22.97 6.91 9.93
C ALA A 176 21.45 6.96 9.67
N ARG A 177 20.86 8.16 9.61
CA ARG A 177 19.41 8.33 9.35
C ARG A 177 18.98 7.71 8.03
N PHE A 178 19.80 7.87 6.98
CA PHE A 178 19.48 7.29 5.68
C PHE A 178 19.53 5.76 5.72
N LEU A 179 20.54 5.17 6.37
CA LEU A 179 20.65 3.73 6.54
C LEU A 179 19.51 3.16 7.38
N ASP A 180 19.15 3.81 8.49
CA ASP A 180 17.97 3.46 9.31
C ASP A 180 16.71 3.42 8.43
N SER A 181 16.49 4.44 7.59
CA SER A 181 15.33 4.50 6.69
C SER A 181 15.29 3.44 5.59
N LYS A 182 16.41 2.74 5.33
CA LYS A 182 16.58 1.76 4.25
C LYS A 182 16.81 0.34 4.75
N THR A 183 16.94 0.14 6.05
CA THR A 183 17.21 -1.17 6.65
C THR A 183 16.11 -1.52 7.66
N PRO A 184 15.02 -2.16 7.20
CA PRO A 184 13.78 -2.33 7.97
C PRO A 184 13.91 -3.10 9.30
N ASN A 185 15.03 -3.78 9.53
CA ASN A 185 15.16 -4.69 10.67
C ASN A 185 16.15 -4.21 11.74
N GLN A 186 16.59 -2.93 11.68
CA GLN A 186 17.54 -2.35 12.65
C GLN A 186 18.69 -3.31 13.02
N ILE A 187 19.24 -4.04 12.03
CA ILE A 187 20.35 -5.00 12.27
C ILE A 187 21.47 -4.32 13.04
N PHE A 188 21.65 -3.02 12.76
CA PHE A 188 22.49 -2.13 13.51
C PHE A 188 21.69 -0.90 13.93
N ASN A 189 21.93 -0.41 15.15
CA ASN A 189 21.68 0.99 15.46
C ASN A 189 22.87 1.79 14.91
N TYR A 190 22.70 2.37 13.73
CA TYR A 190 23.78 3.08 13.02
C TYR A 190 24.28 4.29 13.79
N LYS A 191 23.41 4.93 14.57
CA LYS A 191 23.78 6.04 15.43
C LYS A 191 24.72 5.59 16.54
N ASP A 192 24.35 4.54 17.27
CA ASP A 192 25.19 3.99 18.35
C ASP A 192 26.54 3.47 17.83
N LEU A 193 26.56 2.89 16.62
CA LEU A 193 27.80 2.48 15.96
C LEU A 193 28.73 3.67 15.70
N SER A 194 28.19 4.75 15.13
CA SER A 194 28.94 5.97 14.87
C SER A 194 29.44 6.59 16.18
N ASP A 195 28.60 6.66 17.21
CA ASP A 195 28.94 7.15 18.54
C ASP A 195 30.00 6.27 19.25
N SER A 196 30.09 4.98 18.88
CA SER A 196 31.11 4.04 19.37
C SER A 196 32.46 4.13 18.64
N GLY A 197 32.59 5.04 17.66
CA GLY A 197 33.81 5.26 16.88
C GLY A 197 33.89 4.49 15.57
N ILE A 198 32.82 3.80 15.16
CA ILE A 198 32.71 3.16 13.84
C ILE A 198 32.04 4.14 12.88
N PHE A 199 32.84 4.99 12.24
CA PHE A 199 32.36 6.03 11.33
C PHE A 199 31.84 5.44 10.01
N LEU A 200 30.55 5.59 9.74
CA LEU A 200 29.83 5.02 8.61
C LEU A 200 30.37 5.54 7.26
N THR A 201 30.84 6.77 7.22
CA THR A 201 31.33 7.44 5.99
C THR A 201 32.77 7.05 5.62
N THR A 202 33.52 6.43 6.54
CA THR A 202 34.94 6.09 6.32
C THR A 202 35.24 4.61 6.46
N GLU A 203 34.49 3.90 7.32
CA GLU A 203 34.66 2.46 7.51
C GLU A 203 34.36 1.73 6.19
N PRO A 204 35.28 0.86 5.70
CA PRO A 204 35.19 0.29 4.35
C PRO A 204 33.87 -0.40 4.00
N PHE A 205 33.27 -1.15 4.92
CA PHE A 205 32.00 -1.84 4.68
C PHE A 205 30.85 -0.86 4.54
N PHE A 206 30.63 0.04 5.52
CA PHE A 206 29.55 1.03 5.47
C PHE A 206 29.74 2.03 4.33
N ARG A 207 30.98 2.43 4.05
CA ARG A 207 31.30 3.31 2.93
C ARG A 207 30.94 2.67 1.59
N SER A 208 31.22 1.38 1.42
CA SER A 208 30.83 0.63 0.21
C SER A 208 29.32 0.51 0.10
N LEU A 209 28.61 0.27 1.20
CA LEU A 209 27.16 0.23 1.25
C LEU A 209 26.52 1.57 0.87
N LEU A 210 27.01 2.68 1.45
CA LEU A 210 26.54 4.03 1.14
C LEU A 210 26.76 4.39 -0.34
N LEU A 211 27.91 4.01 -0.92
CA LEU A 211 28.17 4.19 -2.36
C LEU A 211 27.22 3.36 -3.23
N ALA A 212 26.91 2.13 -2.83
CA ALA A 212 25.96 1.28 -3.53
C ALA A 212 24.55 1.89 -3.50
N LEU A 213 24.08 2.33 -2.32
CA LEU A 213 22.79 2.99 -2.15
C LEU A 213 22.70 4.31 -2.93
N HIS A 214 23.77 5.13 -2.90
CA HIS A 214 23.86 6.34 -3.70
C HIS A 214 23.66 6.04 -5.19
N ARG A 215 24.41 5.07 -5.73
CA ARG A 215 24.31 4.67 -7.15
C ARG A 215 22.94 4.11 -7.49
N HIS A 216 22.34 3.34 -6.58
CA HIS A 216 21.02 2.75 -6.79
C HIS A 216 19.92 3.82 -6.85
N HIS A 217 20.01 4.88 -6.04
CA HIS A 217 18.96 5.89 -5.94
C HIS A 217 19.18 7.14 -6.78
N VAL A 218 20.34 7.34 -7.42
CA VAL A 218 20.69 8.58 -8.14
C VAL A 218 19.68 9.01 -9.22
N ALA A 219 18.97 8.06 -9.82
CA ALA A 219 18.02 8.31 -10.89
C ALA A 219 16.57 8.47 -10.41
N ASN A 220 16.32 8.28 -9.10
CA ASN A 220 14.98 8.37 -8.55
C ASN A 220 14.58 9.85 -8.40
N ILE A 221 13.28 10.12 -8.25
CA ILE A 221 12.81 11.45 -7.85
C ILE A 221 11.81 11.22 -6.74
N ALA A 222 12.29 11.32 -5.50
CA ALA A 222 11.45 11.14 -4.32
C ALA A 222 10.59 12.38 -4.09
N ILE A 223 9.37 12.15 -3.62
CA ILE A 223 8.50 13.21 -3.11
C ILE A 223 8.57 13.19 -1.60
N ASP A 224 8.62 14.39 -1.01
CA ASP A 224 8.48 14.58 0.43
C ASP A 224 7.26 13.78 0.97
N PRO A 225 7.42 12.93 1.99
CA PRO A 225 6.33 12.12 2.52
C PRO A 225 5.11 12.91 3.02
N SER A 226 5.25 14.20 3.33
CA SER A 226 4.14 15.10 3.66
C SER A 226 3.32 15.56 2.44
N LYS A 227 3.89 15.39 1.23
CA LYS A 227 3.32 15.83 -0.04
C LYS A 227 2.86 14.68 -0.94
N GLY A 228 3.44 13.48 -0.79
CA GLY A 228 3.05 12.33 -1.62
C GLY A 228 3.46 10.99 -1.01
N ARG A 229 2.60 9.99 -1.18
CA ARG A 229 2.77 8.63 -0.64
C ARG A 229 2.18 7.59 -1.59
N ASN A 230 2.72 6.38 -1.54
CA ASN A 230 2.05 5.21 -2.11
C ASN A 230 1.11 4.64 -1.05
N MET A 231 -0.15 4.41 -1.41
CA MET A 231 -1.18 3.92 -0.49
C MET A 231 -1.98 2.80 -1.13
N LEU A 232 -2.57 1.93 -0.30
CA LEU A 232 -3.53 0.94 -0.75
C LEU A 232 -4.88 1.61 -0.97
N GLY A 233 -5.52 1.31 -2.11
CA GLY A 233 -6.88 1.75 -2.39
C GLY A 233 -7.89 0.82 -1.76
N VAL A 234 -8.80 1.38 -0.96
CA VAL A 234 -9.85 0.63 -0.25
C VAL A 234 -11.21 1.32 -0.41
N LEU A 235 -12.27 0.64 0.01
CA LEU A 235 -13.65 1.09 -0.14
C LEU A 235 -14.20 1.68 1.16
N ASP A 236 -15.00 2.74 1.05
CA ASP A 236 -15.87 3.22 2.12
C ASP A 236 -17.11 2.34 2.26
N GLU A 237 -17.07 1.42 3.24
CA GLU A 237 -18.20 0.56 3.61
C GLU A 237 -19.33 1.32 4.32
N THR A 238 -19.06 2.52 4.87
CA THR A 238 -20.06 3.33 5.59
C THR A 238 -20.98 4.08 4.63
N GLY A 239 -20.48 4.42 3.43
CA GLY A 239 -21.22 5.18 2.43
C GLY A 239 -21.45 6.62 2.87
N LEU A 240 -20.49 7.20 3.58
CA LEU A 240 -20.51 8.59 4.02
C LEU A 240 -19.76 9.50 3.04
N LEU A 241 -18.79 8.98 2.29
CA LEU A 241 -18.10 9.75 1.25
C LEU A 241 -19.03 10.05 0.07
N ASN A 242 -18.97 11.28 -0.43
CA ASN A 242 -19.64 11.69 -1.67
C ASN A 242 -18.77 11.42 -2.90
N GLN A 243 -19.34 11.66 -4.07
CA GLN A 243 -18.58 11.66 -5.32
C GLN A 243 -17.39 12.63 -5.24
N ASN A 244 -16.23 12.16 -5.72
CA ASN A 244 -14.98 12.93 -5.74
C ASN A 244 -14.41 13.27 -4.35
N GLU A 245 -14.98 12.75 -3.27
CA GLU A 245 -14.38 12.79 -1.94
C GLU A 245 -13.58 11.52 -1.67
N VAL A 246 -12.52 11.65 -0.88
CA VAL A 246 -11.75 10.51 -0.36
C VAL A 246 -11.45 10.74 1.12
N PHE A 247 -11.24 9.66 1.86
CA PHE A 247 -10.66 9.75 3.20
C PHE A 247 -9.21 9.29 3.17
N VAL A 248 -8.33 10.07 3.79
CA VAL A 248 -6.90 9.77 3.88
C VAL A 248 -6.40 10.12 5.28
N GLN A 249 -5.96 9.10 6.01
CA GLN A 249 -5.23 9.23 7.26
C GLN A 249 -3.91 8.47 7.14
N TYR A 250 -2.80 9.11 7.51
CA TYR A 250 -1.48 8.52 7.34
C TYR A 250 -0.59 8.72 8.55
N THR A 251 0.29 7.76 8.77
CA THR A 251 1.32 7.79 9.80
C THR A 251 2.35 8.88 9.53
N LYS A 252 2.70 9.73 10.49
CA LYS A 252 3.66 10.82 10.26
C LYS A 252 5.04 10.32 9.91
N ASP A 253 5.56 9.40 10.73
CA ASP A 253 6.89 8.83 10.58
C ASP A 253 6.90 7.63 9.63
N LEU A 254 7.89 7.59 8.75
CA LEU A 254 8.10 6.50 7.79
C LEU A 254 9.28 5.60 8.19
N SER A 255 10.07 6.01 9.19
CA SER A 255 11.32 5.35 9.57
C SER A 255 11.13 3.87 9.92
N TYR A 256 10.05 3.55 10.63
CA TYR A 256 9.73 2.20 11.08
C TYR A 256 9.15 1.30 9.98
N GLY A 257 8.73 1.86 8.84
CA GLY A 257 8.06 1.08 7.80
C GLY A 257 6.69 0.49 8.20
N GLU A 258 6.19 0.83 9.38
CA GLU A 258 4.95 0.30 9.96
C GLU A 258 3.98 1.41 10.37
N THR A 259 2.69 1.09 10.44
CA THR A 259 1.66 2.04 10.88
C THR A 259 1.90 2.47 12.34
N THR A 260 1.85 3.77 12.63
CA THR A 260 1.97 4.26 14.02
C THR A 260 0.68 4.91 14.56
N ARG A 261 0.71 5.39 15.81
CA ARG A 261 -0.42 6.11 16.43
C ARG A 261 -0.37 7.59 16.10
N ASP A 262 0.81 8.10 15.77
CA ASP A 262 0.98 9.49 15.42
C ASP A 262 0.61 9.67 13.95
N THR A 263 -0.64 10.04 13.72
CA THR A 263 -1.24 10.11 12.38
C THR A 263 -1.73 11.52 12.06
N VAL A 264 -1.94 11.79 10.77
CA VAL A 264 -2.52 13.03 10.26
C VAL A 264 -3.70 12.67 9.38
N ILE A 265 -4.84 13.30 9.65
CA ILE A 265 -6.01 13.27 8.77
C ILE A 265 -5.86 14.40 7.76
N LEU A 266 -5.94 14.06 6.47
CA LEU A 266 -5.72 15.01 5.39
C LEU A 266 -7.01 15.73 4.99
N LYS A 267 -6.98 17.06 4.97
CA LYS A 267 -8.12 17.93 4.61
C LYS A 267 -7.74 18.91 3.50
N ARG A 268 -7.64 18.43 2.25
CA ARG A 268 -7.27 19.25 1.08
C ARG A 268 -7.51 18.53 -0.24
N GLU A 269 -7.35 19.24 -1.36
CA GLU A 269 -7.31 18.63 -2.68
C GLU A 269 -6.11 17.67 -2.76
N VAL A 270 -6.35 16.49 -3.31
CA VAL A 270 -5.34 15.46 -3.54
C VAL A 270 -5.35 15.01 -4.99
N LEU A 271 -4.17 14.65 -5.48
CA LEU A 271 -3.98 14.04 -6.78
C LEU A 271 -3.75 12.54 -6.58
N VAL A 272 -4.53 11.71 -7.27
CA VAL A 272 -4.49 10.25 -7.18
C VAL A 272 -4.16 9.70 -8.56
N THR A 273 -3.24 8.75 -8.59
CA THR A 273 -2.89 8.00 -9.79
C THR A 273 -2.64 6.54 -9.44
N LYS A 274 -2.75 5.66 -10.43
CA LYS A 274 -2.39 4.25 -10.32
C LYS A 274 -1.21 3.96 -11.26
N ASN A 275 -0.23 3.22 -10.77
CA ASN A 275 0.88 2.74 -11.59
C ASN A 275 0.52 1.37 -12.23
N PRO A 276 0.79 1.18 -13.53
CA PRO A 276 1.34 2.15 -14.48
C PRO A 276 0.30 3.20 -14.90
N CYS A 277 0.74 4.45 -14.99
CA CYS A 277 -0.06 5.58 -15.44
C CYS A 277 0.27 5.84 -16.91
N LEU A 278 -0.70 5.66 -17.81
CA LEU A 278 -0.49 5.70 -19.26
C LEU A 278 -1.23 6.85 -19.94
N PHE A 279 -2.37 7.26 -19.38
CA PHE A 279 -3.21 8.31 -19.94
C PHE A 279 -3.42 9.45 -18.94
N PRO A 280 -3.63 10.70 -19.38
CA PRO A 280 -3.95 11.81 -18.47
C PRO A 280 -5.16 11.54 -17.58
N GLY A 281 -6.14 10.77 -18.08
CA GLY A 281 -7.32 10.36 -17.31
C GLY A 281 -7.03 9.40 -16.14
N ASP A 282 -5.86 8.76 -16.11
CA ASP A 282 -5.41 7.92 -14.99
C ASP A 282 -4.99 8.77 -13.77
N VAL A 283 -4.90 10.09 -13.95
CA VAL A 283 -4.62 11.07 -12.89
C VAL A 283 -5.90 11.82 -12.58
N ARG A 284 -6.40 11.66 -11.36
CA ARG A 284 -7.65 12.27 -10.92
C ARG A 284 -7.45 13.12 -9.67
N LYS A 285 -8.24 14.19 -9.58
CA LYS A 285 -8.31 15.04 -8.39
C LYS A 285 -9.48 14.61 -7.52
N PHE A 286 -9.26 14.61 -6.22
CA PHE A 286 -10.27 14.35 -5.20
C PHE A 286 -10.14 15.37 -4.08
N TRP A 287 -11.20 15.53 -3.29
CA TRP A 287 -11.17 16.29 -2.06
C TRP A 287 -11.00 15.34 -0.87
N ALA A 288 -9.89 15.44 -0.15
CA ALA A 288 -9.70 14.68 1.08
C ALA A 288 -10.52 15.31 2.21
N VAL A 289 -11.42 14.53 2.80
CA VAL A 289 -12.34 14.95 3.87
C VAL A 289 -12.12 14.10 5.11
N ASP A 290 -12.66 14.59 6.23
CA ASP A 290 -12.57 13.93 7.52
C ASP A 290 -13.93 13.34 7.90
N ILE A 291 -13.95 12.01 8.01
CA ILE A 291 -15.11 11.21 8.38
C ILE A 291 -14.71 10.42 9.64
N PRO A 292 -15.26 10.75 10.82
CA PRO A 292 -14.95 10.07 12.08
C PRO A 292 -15.07 8.55 12.03
N ASP A 293 -16.09 8.04 11.35
CA ASP A 293 -16.35 6.61 11.19
C ASP A 293 -15.22 5.88 10.44
N LEU A 294 -14.39 6.59 9.66
CA LEU A 294 -13.28 6.03 8.89
C LEU A 294 -11.91 6.15 9.60
N HIS A 295 -11.84 6.73 10.81
CA HIS A 295 -10.56 6.95 11.54
C HIS A 295 -9.79 5.68 11.90
N HIS A 296 -10.44 4.52 11.81
CA HIS A 296 -9.82 3.22 12.00
C HIS A 296 -8.96 2.78 10.79
N ILE A 297 -9.09 3.46 9.65
CA ILE A 297 -8.36 3.16 8.42
C ILE A 297 -7.15 4.09 8.28
N VAL A 298 -5.95 3.54 8.46
CA VAL A 298 -4.67 4.28 8.40
C VAL A 298 -3.79 3.73 7.28
N ASP A 299 -2.99 4.63 6.68
CA ASP A 299 -2.05 4.34 5.59
C ASP A 299 -2.72 3.74 4.33
N CYS A 300 -4.00 4.07 4.13
CA CYS A 300 -4.79 3.75 2.94
C CYS A 300 -5.47 5.01 2.41
N ILE A 301 -5.91 4.95 1.16
CA ILE A 301 -6.84 5.92 0.58
C ILE A 301 -8.21 5.23 0.40
N VAL A 302 -9.23 5.80 1.02
CA VAL A 302 -10.60 5.26 1.01
C VAL A 302 -11.41 5.98 -0.07
N PHE A 303 -12.00 5.20 -0.99
CA PHE A 303 -12.83 5.68 -2.09
C PHE A 303 -14.32 5.51 -1.80
N PRO A 304 -15.18 6.38 -2.36
CA PRO A 304 -16.61 6.31 -2.15
C PRO A 304 -17.19 5.09 -2.87
N GLN A 305 -18.27 4.53 -2.29
CA GLN A 305 -19.02 3.43 -2.89
C GLN A 305 -20.13 3.88 -3.85
N ARG A 306 -20.08 5.14 -4.31
CA ARG A 306 -21.05 5.75 -5.23
C ARG A 306 -20.42 6.86 -6.06
N PHE A 307 -21.06 7.13 -7.20
CA PHE A 307 -20.88 8.38 -7.93
C PHE A 307 -21.72 9.50 -7.33
#